data_AF-A0A5N5SNP6-F1
#
_entry.id   AF-A0A5N5SNP6-F1
#
_cell.length_a   1.000
_cell.length_b   1.000
_cell.length_c   1.000
_cell.angle_alpha   90.00
_cell.angle_beta   90.00
_cell.angle_gamma   90.00
#
_symmetry.space_group_name_H-M   'P 1'
#
loop_
_entity.id
_entity.type
_entity.pdbx_description
1 polymer ?
#
loop_
_entity_poly.entity_id
_entity_poly.type
_entity_poly.pdbx_seq_one_letter_code
_entity_poly.pdbx_strand_id
1 'polypeptide(L)'
;MGIVTTTAVTGATPAALYAHSSHRDWECDTAMKNETNEDNTLCKDIALQLIEDDTGKNINVILGGGRYPLGANLIGDENDACIRNDNRNLAYEWLKQKKIVNKTARYVTNSKQLDDFDPKSVDYLLGKLL
;
A
#
# COMPACT_ATOMS: atom_id res chain seq x y z
N MET A 1 -14.55 1.73 -6.15
CA MET A 1 -13.55 0.91 -6.89
C MET A 1 -12.84 -0.01 -5.90
N GLY A 2 -12.41 -1.20 -6.31
CA GLY A 2 -11.65 -2.10 -5.45
C GLY A 2 -10.58 -2.89 -6.21
N ILE A 3 -9.50 -3.24 -5.52
CA ILE A 3 -8.41 -4.10 -5.97
C ILE A 3 -8.35 -5.29 -5.03
N VAL A 4 -8.39 -6.49 -5.58
CA VAL A 4 -8.18 -7.75 -4.87
C VAL A 4 -7.17 -8.56 -5.67
N THR A 5 -6.06 -8.94 -5.05
CA THR A 5 -5.01 -9.74 -5.67
C THR A 5 -4.41 -10.71 -4.67
N THR A 6 -3.78 -11.79 -5.15
CA THR A 6 -2.92 -12.67 -4.35
C THR A 6 -1.47 -12.19 -4.31
N THR A 7 -1.09 -11.23 -5.16
CA THR A 7 0.25 -10.64 -5.21
C THR A 7 0.36 -9.43 -4.27
N ALA A 8 1.53 -8.79 -4.22
CA ALA A 8 1.64 -7.43 -3.68
C ALA A 8 0.65 -6.49 -4.39
N VAL A 9 -0.02 -5.62 -3.64
CA VAL A 9 -0.93 -4.59 -4.19
C VAL A 9 -0.20 -3.52 -5.00
N THR A 10 1.12 -3.42 -4.78
CA THR A 10 2.10 -2.62 -5.51
C THR A 10 2.66 -3.32 -6.75
N GLY A 11 2.36 -4.61 -6.95
CA GLY A 11 2.82 -5.35 -8.11
C GLY A 11 2.25 -4.79 -9.42
N ALA A 12 2.91 -5.07 -10.54
CA ALA A 12 2.59 -4.47 -11.83
C ALA A 12 1.10 -4.56 -12.25
N THR A 13 0.46 -5.71 -12.04
CA THR A 13 -0.95 -5.91 -12.42
C THR A 13 -1.92 -5.01 -11.65
N PRO A 14 -1.93 -4.99 -10.30
CA PRO A 14 -2.76 -4.03 -9.56
C PRO A 14 -2.29 -2.58 -9.73
N ALA A 15 -0.99 -2.32 -9.82
CA ALA A 15 -0.43 -0.98 -10.00
C ALA A 15 -0.91 -0.30 -11.28
N ALA A 16 -1.14 -1.05 -12.36
CA ALA A 16 -1.66 -0.51 -13.62
C ALA A 16 -3.02 0.21 -13.48
N LEU A 17 -3.76 -0.01 -12.39
CA LEU A 17 -5.04 0.63 -12.14
C LEU A 17 -4.92 2.03 -11.52
N TYR A 18 -3.77 2.38 -10.93
CA TYR A 18 -3.66 3.60 -10.13
C TYR A 18 -2.31 4.33 -10.24
N ALA A 19 -1.24 3.65 -10.65
CA ALA A 19 0.11 4.19 -10.66
C ALA A 19 0.58 4.57 -12.06
N HIS A 20 1.43 5.59 -12.10
CA HIS A 20 2.24 6.01 -13.23
C HIS A 20 3.71 5.88 -12.83
N SER A 21 4.36 4.81 -13.28
CA SER A 21 5.77 4.54 -12.99
C SER A 21 6.52 4.24 -14.27
N SER A 22 7.77 4.71 -14.34
CA SER A 22 8.70 4.38 -15.42
C SER A 22 9.21 2.95 -15.34
N HIS A 23 9.20 2.36 -14.14
CA HIS A 23 9.65 1.00 -13.89
C HIS A 23 8.71 0.25 -12.96
N ARG A 24 8.39 -1.00 -13.31
CA ARG A 24 7.41 -1.81 -12.56
C ARG A 24 7.90 -2.22 -11.17
N ASP A 25 9.22 -2.29 -10.97
CA ASP A 25 9.81 -2.75 -9.71
C ASP A 25 10.01 -1.61 -8.71
N TRP A 26 9.61 -0.37 -9.04
CA TRP A 26 9.62 0.78 -8.13
C TRP A 26 8.47 0.73 -7.12
N GLU A 27 8.31 -0.42 -6.47
CA GLU A 27 7.24 -0.69 -5.51
C GLU A 27 7.37 0.17 -4.24
N CYS A 28 8.61 0.53 -3.87
CA CYS A 28 8.94 1.37 -2.72
C CYS A 28 10.22 2.20 -2.97
N ASP A 29 10.54 3.11 -2.05
CA ASP A 29 11.68 4.04 -2.14
C ASP A 29 13.03 3.32 -2.31
N THR A 30 13.24 2.20 -1.62
CA THR A 30 14.52 1.48 -1.71
C THR A 30 14.76 0.84 -3.07
N ALA A 31 13.71 0.33 -3.74
CA ALA A 31 13.86 -0.19 -5.10
C ALA A 31 14.26 0.91 -6.09
N MET A 32 13.66 2.09 -5.97
CA MET A 32 14.05 3.25 -6.78
C MET A 32 15.50 3.67 -6.54
N LYS A 33 15.91 3.74 -5.27
CA LYS A 33 17.26 4.12 -4.88
C LYS A 33 18.32 3.12 -5.38
N ASN A 34 18.01 1.82 -5.30
CA ASN A 34 18.93 0.77 -5.76
C ASN A 34 19.16 0.82 -7.28
N GLU A 35 18.17 1.21 -8.06
CA GLU A 35 18.29 1.28 -9.52
C GLU A 35 18.93 2.60 -9.97
N THR A 36 18.53 3.73 -9.39
CA THR A 36 18.95 5.05 -9.86
C THR A 36 20.23 5.57 -9.19
N ASN A 37 20.65 4.98 -8.07
CA ASN A 37 21.71 5.49 -7.19
C ASN A 37 21.48 6.93 -6.70
N GLU A 38 20.25 7.42 -6.81
CA GLU A 38 19.81 8.73 -6.38
C GLU A 38 18.72 8.54 -5.34
N ASP A 39 18.60 9.48 -4.40
CA ASP A 39 17.47 9.53 -3.44
C ASP A 39 16.18 10.02 -4.14
N ASN A 40 16.00 9.64 -5.41
CA ASN A 40 15.31 10.36 -6.48
C ASN A 40 14.03 11.08 -6.04
N THR A 41 14.16 12.40 -5.84
CA THR A 41 13.22 13.27 -5.09
C THR A 41 12.04 13.79 -5.91
N LEU A 42 11.91 13.41 -7.19
CA LEU A 42 10.87 13.92 -8.08
C LEU A 42 9.77 12.91 -8.42
N CYS A 43 10.03 11.60 -8.26
CA CYS A 43 9.07 10.55 -8.58
C CYS A 43 8.60 9.85 -7.31
N LYS A 44 7.30 9.55 -7.24
CA LYS A 44 6.72 8.75 -6.16
C LYS A 44 6.86 7.27 -6.48
N ASP A 45 7.26 6.47 -5.50
CA ASP A 45 7.18 5.02 -5.59
C ASP A 45 5.72 4.54 -5.69
N ILE A 46 5.49 3.34 -6.23
CA ILE A 46 4.14 2.81 -6.48
C ILE A 46 3.32 2.72 -5.18
N ALA A 47 3.93 2.35 -4.04
CA ALA A 47 3.22 2.33 -2.77
C ALA A 47 2.76 3.74 -2.34
N LEU A 48 3.59 4.75 -2.58
CA LEU A 48 3.24 6.13 -2.27
C LEU A 48 2.13 6.66 -3.17
N GLN A 49 2.16 6.35 -4.48
CA GLN A 49 1.08 6.69 -5.41
C GLN A 49 -0.26 6.05 -5.01
N LEU A 50 -0.24 4.82 -4.47
CA LEU A 50 -1.44 4.15 -3.96
C LEU A 50 -2.13 4.95 -2.84
N ILE A 51 -1.35 5.60 -1.98
CA ILE A 51 -1.88 6.28 -0.80
C ILE A 51 -2.13 7.77 -1.04
N GLU A 52 -1.32 8.44 -1.86
CA GLU A 52 -1.39 9.90 -1.99
C GLU A 52 -2.07 10.40 -3.27
N ASP A 53 -1.99 9.65 -4.37
CA ASP A 53 -2.48 10.14 -5.66
C ASP A 53 -3.99 9.95 -5.79
N ASP A 54 -4.62 10.79 -6.62
CA ASP A 54 -6.09 10.90 -6.68
C ASP A 54 -6.78 9.58 -7.02
N THR A 55 -6.20 8.76 -7.90
CA THR A 55 -6.78 7.45 -8.22
C THR A 55 -6.60 6.47 -7.06
N GLY A 56 -5.37 6.28 -6.59
CA GLY A 56 -5.04 5.32 -5.54
C GLY A 56 -5.75 5.61 -4.23
N LYS A 57 -5.67 6.88 -3.77
CA LYS A 57 -6.25 7.29 -2.50
C LYS A 57 -7.76 7.11 -2.47
N ASN A 58 -8.46 7.10 -3.60
CA ASN A 58 -9.92 6.97 -3.64
C ASN A 58 -10.43 5.53 -3.82
N ILE A 59 -9.54 4.54 -3.87
CA ILE A 59 -9.93 3.13 -3.90
C ILE A 59 -10.55 2.72 -2.55
N ASN A 60 -11.75 2.13 -2.59
CA ASN A 60 -12.50 1.75 -1.40
C ASN A 60 -11.98 0.47 -0.74
N VAL A 61 -11.56 -0.49 -1.57
CA VAL A 61 -11.12 -1.81 -1.11
C VAL A 61 -9.77 -2.14 -1.72
N ILE A 62 -8.76 -2.37 -0.90
CA ILE A 62 -7.42 -2.76 -1.33
C ILE A 62 -7.06 -4.03 -0.54
N LEU A 63 -7.05 -5.18 -1.21
CA LEU A 63 -6.73 -6.47 -0.60
C LEU A 63 -5.63 -7.19 -1.38
N GLY A 64 -4.57 -7.60 -0.69
CA GLY A 64 -3.48 -8.37 -1.28
C GLY A 64 -2.29 -8.56 -0.35
N GLY A 65 -1.09 -8.75 -0.90
CA GLY A 65 0.17 -8.78 -0.15
C GLY A 65 0.89 -7.43 -0.16
N GLY A 66 2.22 -7.44 0.04
CA GLY A 66 3.06 -6.25 -0.14
C GLY A 66 3.06 -5.28 1.04
N ARG A 67 3.20 -5.79 2.28
CA ARG A 67 3.27 -4.95 3.49
C ARG A 67 4.55 -4.11 3.56
N TYR A 68 5.63 -4.59 2.98
CA TYR A 68 6.95 -3.99 3.08
C TYR A 68 7.11 -2.73 2.25
N PRO A 69 6.58 -2.67 1.02
CA PRO A 69 6.45 -1.42 0.30
C PRO A 69 5.68 -0.32 1.06
N LEU A 70 4.69 -0.72 1.87
CA LEU A 70 3.89 0.18 2.69
C LEU A 70 4.57 0.58 4.02
N GLY A 71 5.74 0.02 4.35
CA GLY A 71 6.38 0.23 5.66
C GLY A 71 5.57 -0.30 6.85
N ALA A 72 4.67 -1.27 6.60
CA ALA A 72 3.79 -1.88 7.60
C ALA A 72 4.32 -3.25 8.08
N ASN A 73 5.62 -3.31 8.37
CA ASN A 73 6.32 -4.54 8.72
C ASN A 73 5.88 -5.05 10.10
N LEU A 74 5.75 -6.36 10.24
CA LEU A 74 5.68 -7.00 11.57
C LEU A 74 7.05 -7.59 11.88
N ILE A 75 7.37 -7.68 13.17
CA ILE A 75 8.63 -8.24 13.65
C ILE A 75 8.81 -9.67 13.12
N GLY A 76 9.99 -9.98 12.58
CA GLY A 76 10.40 -11.34 12.20
C GLY A 76 10.12 -11.75 10.76
N ASP A 77 9.83 -10.81 9.86
CA ASP A 77 9.73 -11.06 8.42
C ASP A 77 10.86 -10.26 7.73
N GLU A 78 11.81 -10.96 7.12
CA GLU A 78 13.07 -10.35 6.59
C GLU A 78 13.34 -10.68 5.10
N ASN A 79 12.36 -11.18 4.35
CA ASN A 79 12.59 -11.55 2.94
C ASN A 79 11.50 -10.99 2.02
N ASP A 80 11.59 -9.70 1.72
CA ASP A 80 10.82 -9.10 0.63
C ASP A 80 11.75 -8.31 -0.31
N ALA A 81 11.37 -8.24 -1.58
CA ALA A 81 12.12 -7.60 -2.65
C ALA A 81 12.18 -6.07 -2.48
N CYS A 82 11.26 -5.48 -1.73
CA CYS A 82 11.22 -4.04 -1.47
C CYS A 82 10.82 -3.74 -0.02
N ILE A 83 11.75 -3.18 0.75
CA ILE A 83 11.50 -2.74 2.14
C ILE A 83 11.64 -1.23 2.20
N ARG A 84 10.57 -0.54 2.61
CA ARG A 84 10.57 0.92 2.69
C ARG A 84 11.61 1.42 3.72
N ASN A 85 12.42 2.44 3.42
CA ASN A 85 13.51 2.93 4.29
C ASN A 85 13.48 4.44 4.59
N ASP A 86 12.38 5.10 4.29
CA ASP A 86 12.18 6.53 4.60
C ASP A 86 11.46 6.78 5.94
N ASN A 87 11.37 5.74 6.79
CA ASN A 87 10.71 5.75 8.09
C ASN A 87 9.19 6.05 8.06
N ARG A 88 8.53 5.86 6.92
CA ARG A 88 7.07 6.03 6.81
C ARG A 88 6.34 4.70 6.92
N ASN A 89 5.15 4.77 7.52
CA ASN A 89 4.20 3.67 7.51
C ASN A 89 2.94 4.13 6.78
N LEU A 90 2.89 3.81 5.49
CA LEU A 90 1.86 4.27 4.56
C LEU A 90 0.48 3.71 4.92
N ALA A 91 0.40 2.52 5.53
CA ALA A 91 -0.88 1.98 6.01
C ALA A 91 -1.48 2.86 7.14
N TYR A 92 -0.67 3.32 8.08
CA TYR A 92 -1.13 4.25 9.12
C TYR A 92 -1.40 5.65 8.59
N GLU A 93 -0.61 6.13 7.63
CA GLU A 93 -0.87 7.42 6.97
C GLU A 93 -2.20 7.39 6.22
N TRP A 94 -2.48 6.32 5.48
CA TRP A 94 -3.77 6.12 4.81
C TRP A 94 -4.93 6.18 5.79
N LEU A 95 -4.86 5.46 6.93
CA LEU A 95 -5.89 5.54 7.97
C LEU A 95 -6.10 6.97 8.48
N LYS A 96 -5.00 7.72 8.71
CA LYS A 96 -5.07 9.13 9.13
C LYS A 96 -5.74 10.00 8.06
N GLN A 97 -5.39 9.83 6.79
CA GLN A 97 -5.99 10.58 5.69
C GLN A 97 -7.50 10.34 5.60
N LYS A 98 -7.97 9.09 5.76
CA LYS A 98 -9.42 8.78 5.79
C LYS A 98 -10.13 9.46 6.95
N LYS A 99 -9.49 9.45 8.13
CA LYS A 99 -10.03 10.13 9.31
C LYS A 99 -10.15 11.65 9.11
N ILE A 100 -9.17 12.29 8.45
CA ILE A 100 -9.17 13.74 8.17
C ILE A 100 -10.37 14.14 7.30
N VAL A 101 -10.77 13.29 6.34
CA VAL A 101 -11.94 13.53 5.48
C VAL A 101 -13.25 12.96 6.05
N ASN A 102 -13.29 12.66 7.35
CA ASN A 102 -14.44 12.13 8.07
C ASN A 102 -15.01 10.83 7.45
N LYS A 103 -14.11 9.93 7.04
CA LYS A 103 -14.43 8.60 6.52
C LYS A 103 -13.97 7.51 7.46
N THR A 104 -14.75 6.44 7.58
CA THR A 104 -14.41 5.29 8.41
C THR A 104 -13.55 4.32 7.59
N ALA A 105 -12.40 3.94 8.13
CA ALA A 105 -11.45 3.06 7.44
C ALA A 105 -10.90 2.01 8.38
N ARG A 106 -10.61 0.83 7.85
CA ARG A 106 -10.01 -0.27 8.61
C ARG A 106 -8.82 -0.86 7.87
N TYR A 107 -7.76 -1.10 8.62
CA TYR A 107 -6.60 -1.86 8.18
C TYR A 107 -6.61 -3.23 8.85
N VAL A 108 -6.62 -4.30 8.06
CA VAL A 108 -6.62 -5.69 8.55
C VAL A 108 -5.35 -6.42 8.13
N THR A 109 -4.77 -7.22 9.02
CA THR A 109 -3.46 -7.86 8.78
C THR A 109 -3.52 -9.39 8.74
N ASN A 110 -4.70 -9.99 8.97
CA ASN A 110 -4.90 -11.44 8.93
C ASN A 110 -6.36 -11.79 8.61
N SER A 111 -6.60 -13.03 8.19
CA SER A 111 -7.92 -13.54 7.81
C SER A 111 -8.95 -13.40 8.93
N LYS A 112 -8.55 -13.65 10.18
CA LYS A 112 -9.46 -13.51 11.34
C LYS A 112 -10.01 -12.08 11.47
N GLN A 113 -9.17 -11.06 11.32
CA GLN A 113 -9.62 -9.67 11.36
C GLN A 113 -10.53 -9.29 10.17
N LEU A 114 -10.34 -9.94 9.02
CA LEU A 114 -11.18 -9.78 7.84
C LEU A 114 -12.54 -10.49 8.00
N ASP A 115 -12.57 -11.64 8.63
CA ASP A 115 -13.81 -12.38 8.89
C ASP A 115 -14.63 -11.74 10.03
N ASP A 116 -13.95 -11.20 11.04
CA ASP A 116 -14.57 -10.68 12.26
C ASP A 116 -15.12 -9.23 12.13
N PHE A 117 -14.90 -8.51 11.01
CA PHE A 117 -15.38 -7.12 10.89
C PHE A 117 -16.70 -7.00 10.12
N ASP A 118 -17.52 -6.02 10.50
CA ASP A 118 -18.75 -5.68 9.76
C ASP A 118 -18.43 -4.80 8.53
N PRO A 119 -18.64 -5.29 7.30
CA PRO A 119 -18.39 -4.51 6.08
C PRO A 119 -19.22 -3.23 6.00
N LYS A 120 -20.38 -3.17 6.67
CA LYS A 120 -21.24 -1.98 6.66
C LYS A 120 -20.74 -0.88 7.59
N SER A 121 -19.76 -1.18 8.45
CA SER A 121 -19.22 -0.23 9.44
C SER A 121 -18.09 0.66 8.88
N VAL A 122 -17.61 0.38 7.66
CA VAL A 122 -16.45 1.06 7.06
C VAL A 122 -16.73 1.58 5.66
N ASP A 123 -16.25 2.77 5.34
CA ASP A 123 -16.20 3.30 3.97
C ASP A 123 -15.02 2.72 3.16
N TYR A 124 -13.92 2.38 3.85
CA TYR A 124 -12.67 1.95 3.25
C TYR A 124 -12.03 0.75 3.97
N LEU A 125 -11.44 -0.16 3.20
CA LEU A 125 -10.73 -1.34 3.68
C LEU A 125 -9.37 -1.47 2.99
N LEU A 126 -8.31 -1.58 3.79
CA LEU A 126 -6.98 -2.00 3.37
C LEU A 126 -6.66 -3.32 4.09
N GLY A 127 -6.22 -4.35 3.38
CA GLY A 127 -6.04 -5.66 4.00
C GLY A 127 -4.96 -6.53 3.39
N LYS A 128 -4.22 -7.20 4.28
CA LYS A 128 -3.29 -8.28 3.93
C LYS A 128 -4.02 -9.62 3.89
N LEU A 129 -3.90 -10.35 2.77
CA LEU A 129 -4.51 -11.68 2.62
C LEU A 129 -3.52 -12.86 2.71
N LEU A 130 -2.20 -12.61 2.72
CA LEU A 130 -1.15 -13.64 2.77
C LEU A 130 0.03 -13.16 3.59
#